data_AF-A0A8T1T8T5-F1
#
_entry.id   AF-A0A8T1T8T5-F1
#
_cell.length_a   1.000
_cell.length_b   1.000
_cell.length_c   1.000
_cell.angle_alpha   90.00
_cell.angle_beta   90.00
_cell.angle_gamma   90.00
#
_symmetry.space_group_name_H-M   'P 1'
#
loop_
_entity.id
_entity.type
_entity.pdbx_description
1 polymer ?
#
loop_
_entity_poly.entity_id
_entity_poly.type
_entity_poly.pdbx_seq_one_letter_code
_entity_poly.pdbx_strand_id
1 'polypeptide(L)'
;TQDAAEGHGGQSITSTTQGADKKPGVQSTASTTWCEDVKSLSKNRSFVWSSLGVTAMAFVTGALGLWVPVFLSRAQLFHDLVPPCLQEPCNSSTSLIFGGITIVTGIVGVITGAGVARRYKKINAKADPLICAVGMFSSAPCLYLSIMLATQSILATYIFIALGEFFLALNWAIVADILLYVVIPKRQSTAVALQIFMSHLLGDAGSPYFIGIISDALQTRQNDSHLGAFRSLQYSFILCAFIGVLGGGFFLLTALHVEEDREEAQQLCRGIENKGYISNEDELQDELPKA
;
A
#
# COMPACT_ATOMS: atom_id res chain seq x y z
N THR A 1 74.31 20.20 -27.89
CA THR A 1 73.62 18.96 -27.49
C THR A 1 72.55 18.69 -28.53
N GLN A 2 72.85 18.22 -29.74
CA GLN A 2 73.48 16.95 -30.12
C GLN A 2 72.81 15.74 -29.44
N ASP A 3 72.05 15.00 -30.26
CA ASP A 3 71.72 13.55 -30.28
C ASP A 3 70.23 13.38 -30.67
N ALA A 4 69.87 12.90 -31.88
CA ALA A 4 70.10 11.57 -32.48
C ALA A 4 69.51 10.45 -31.58
N ALA A 5 68.75 9.45 -32.04
CA ALA A 5 68.63 8.81 -33.34
C ALA A 5 67.39 7.87 -33.34
N GLU A 6 66.96 7.49 -34.57
CA GLU A 6 66.47 6.15 -35.00
C GLU A 6 65.26 5.49 -34.30
N GLY A 7 64.37 4.75 -34.95
CA GLY A 7 64.30 4.19 -36.31
C GLY A 7 62.99 3.38 -36.40
N HIS A 8 62.23 3.56 -37.48
CA HIS A 8 61.99 2.54 -38.52
C HIS A 8 61.28 1.24 -38.09
N GLY A 9 60.09 1.00 -38.67
CA GLY A 9 59.61 -0.36 -38.94
C GLY A 9 58.09 -0.55 -38.97
N GLY A 10 57.53 -0.80 -40.16
CA GLY A 10 56.36 -1.67 -40.31
C GLY A 10 55.10 -1.05 -40.90
N GLN A 11 54.86 -1.31 -42.18
CA GLN A 11 53.66 -0.99 -42.95
C GLN A 11 52.44 -1.87 -42.61
N SER A 12 51.26 -1.26 -42.74
CA SER A 12 50.02 -1.79 -43.34
C SER A 12 49.31 -3.02 -42.74
N ILE A 13 48.17 -2.79 -42.05
CA ILE A 13 46.94 -3.57 -42.25
C ILE A 13 45.73 -2.62 -42.15
N THR A 14 45.07 -2.40 -43.28
CA THR A 14 43.68 -1.97 -43.41
C THR A 14 42.74 -2.94 -42.69
N SER A 15 41.90 -2.45 -41.77
CA SER A 15 40.58 -3.04 -41.56
C SER A 15 39.54 -1.97 -41.23
N THR A 16 38.65 -1.83 -42.20
CA THR A 16 37.29 -1.30 -42.15
C THR A 16 36.57 -1.65 -40.85
N THR A 17 36.08 -0.64 -40.12
CA THR A 17 34.70 -0.65 -39.59
C THR A 17 34.22 0.78 -39.31
N GLN A 18 33.78 1.47 -40.36
CA GLN A 18 32.60 2.31 -40.24
C GLN A 18 31.41 1.36 -40.11
N GLY A 19 30.67 1.44 -39.01
CA GLY A 19 29.47 0.62 -38.84
C GLY A 19 28.94 0.61 -37.42
N ALA A 20 27.90 1.43 -37.22
CA ALA A 20 26.77 1.17 -36.32
C ALA A 20 27.05 0.96 -34.82
N ASP A 21 26.83 2.03 -34.04
CA ASP A 21 25.90 1.91 -32.92
C ASP A 21 25.20 3.26 -32.65
N LYS A 22 24.62 3.86 -33.70
CA LYS A 22 23.46 4.74 -33.49
C LYS A 22 22.29 3.80 -33.25
N LYS A 23 22.01 3.51 -31.98
CA LYS A 23 20.70 2.98 -31.61
C LYS A 23 19.66 3.97 -32.16
N PRO A 24 18.70 3.52 -33.00
CA PRO A 24 17.62 4.38 -33.43
C PRO A 24 16.94 4.89 -32.16
N GLY A 25 16.79 6.20 -32.09
CA GLY A 25 16.20 6.87 -30.96
C GLY A 25 14.82 6.28 -30.75
N VAL A 26 14.62 5.59 -29.63
CA VAL A 26 13.29 5.48 -29.04
C VAL A 26 12.81 6.91 -28.93
N GLN A 27 11.89 7.32 -29.81
CA GLN A 27 11.26 8.62 -29.74
C GLN A 27 10.73 8.77 -28.31
N SER A 28 11.42 9.60 -27.53
CA SER A 28 11.03 9.94 -26.18
C SER A 28 9.71 10.71 -26.31
N THR A 29 8.60 10.00 -26.22
CA THR A 29 7.28 10.63 -26.13
C THR A 29 7.37 11.67 -25.03
N ALA A 30 7.23 12.95 -25.38
CA ALA A 30 7.49 14.13 -24.55
C ALA A 30 7.35 13.81 -23.04
N SER A 31 8.44 13.96 -22.30
CA SER A 31 8.45 13.76 -20.85
C SER A 31 7.45 14.73 -20.24
N THR A 32 6.34 14.20 -19.72
CA THR A 32 5.39 14.99 -18.94
C THR A 32 6.08 15.46 -17.67
N THR A 33 5.75 16.66 -17.20
CA THR A 33 6.35 17.17 -15.96
C THR A 33 5.72 16.45 -14.77
N TRP A 34 6.48 16.21 -13.70
CA TRP A 34 5.97 15.55 -12.48
C TRP A 34 4.66 16.17 -11.96
N CYS A 35 4.55 17.51 -11.94
CA CYS A 35 3.32 18.21 -11.54
C CYS A 35 2.11 17.90 -12.44
N GLU A 36 2.32 17.69 -13.74
CA GLU A 36 1.26 17.34 -14.68
C GLU A 36 0.78 15.91 -14.44
N ASP A 37 1.69 15.01 -14.09
CA ASP A 37 1.35 13.63 -13.72
C ASP A 37 0.55 13.61 -12.42
N VAL A 38 0.97 14.35 -11.38
CA VAL A 38 0.19 14.47 -10.13
C VAL A 38 -1.20 15.05 -10.39
N LYS A 39 -1.29 16.13 -11.19
CA LYS A 39 -2.58 16.75 -11.53
C LYS A 39 -3.48 15.82 -12.35
N SER A 40 -2.91 14.96 -13.18
CA SER A 40 -3.69 13.99 -13.93
C SER A 40 -4.13 12.83 -13.06
N LEU A 41 -3.29 12.37 -12.13
CA LEU A 41 -3.63 11.31 -11.18
C LEU A 41 -4.73 11.75 -10.23
N SER A 42 -4.72 13.00 -9.77
CA SER A 42 -5.78 13.52 -8.89
C SER A 42 -7.15 13.67 -9.56
N LYS A 43 -7.21 13.65 -10.90
CA LYS A 43 -8.48 13.62 -11.65
C LYS A 43 -9.06 12.22 -11.78
N ASN A 44 -8.23 11.17 -11.68
CA ASN A 44 -8.67 9.79 -11.71
C ASN A 44 -9.35 9.44 -10.38
N ARG A 45 -10.67 9.25 -10.42
CA ARG A 45 -11.46 9.08 -9.20
C ARG A 45 -11.14 7.77 -8.52
N SER A 46 -10.97 6.68 -9.27
CA SER A 46 -10.60 5.38 -8.72
C SER A 46 -9.26 5.41 -8.02
N PHE A 47 -8.26 6.12 -8.57
CA PHE A 47 -6.97 6.31 -7.91
C PHE A 47 -7.11 7.08 -6.59
N VAL A 48 -7.88 8.18 -6.56
CA VAL A 48 -8.07 8.98 -5.35
C VAL A 48 -8.80 8.19 -4.26
N TRP A 49 -9.94 7.57 -4.58
CA TRP A 49 -10.71 6.80 -3.60
C TRP A 49 -9.97 5.55 -3.13
N SER A 50 -9.28 4.84 -4.03
CA SER A 50 -8.43 3.70 -3.66
C SER A 50 -7.28 4.14 -2.76
N SER A 51 -6.61 5.25 -3.08
CA SER A 51 -5.52 5.79 -2.25
C SER A 51 -5.99 6.18 -0.85
N LEU A 52 -7.18 6.78 -0.73
CA LEU A 52 -7.80 7.09 0.57
C LEU A 52 -8.16 5.80 1.34
N GLY A 53 -8.69 4.78 0.67
CA GLY A 53 -8.95 3.47 1.25
C GLY A 53 -7.68 2.78 1.77
N VAL A 54 -6.59 2.81 1.00
CA VAL A 54 -5.29 2.28 1.42
C VAL A 54 -4.69 3.09 2.56
N THR A 55 -4.84 4.41 2.55
CA THR A 55 -4.38 5.26 3.66
C THR A 55 -5.14 4.94 4.95
N ALA A 56 -6.47 4.73 4.88
CA ALA A 56 -7.27 4.32 6.03
C ALA A 56 -6.88 2.92 6.54
N MET A 57 -6.62 1.98 5.63
CA MET A 57 -6.12 0.65 5.98
C MET A 57 -4.73 0.69 6.65
N ALA A 58 -3.81 1.50 6.12
CA ALA A 58 -2.50 1.75 6.72
C ALA A 58 -2.64 2.41 8.10
N PHE A 59 -3.54 3.39 8.25
CA PHE A 59 -3.86 3.99 9.55
C PHE A 59 -4.21 2.92 10.59
N VAL A 60 -5.17 2.04 10.27
CA VAL A 60 -5.61 0.98 11.18
C VAL A 60 -4.44 0.02 11.48
N THR A 61 -3.68 -0.38 10.47
CA THR A 61 -2.54 -1.30 10.62
C THR A 61 -1.45 -0.72 11.52
N GLY A 62 -1.01 0.52 11.27
CA GLY A 62 -0.01 1.21 12.08
C GLY A 62 -0.44 1.40 13.54
N ALA A 63 -1.71 1.77 13.75
CA ALA A 63 -2.26 1.97 15.09
C ALA A 63 -2.27 0.66 15.87
N LEU A 64 -2.71 -0.44 15.23
CA LEU A 64 -2.71 -1.75 15.83
C LEU A 64 -1.28 -2.23 16.14
N GLY A 65 -0.36 -2.07 15.19
CA GLY A 65 1.02 -2.53 15.32
C GLY A 65 1.75 -1.96 16.54
N LEU A 66 1.56 -0.68 16.85
CA LEU A 66 2.18 -0.07 18.03
C LEU A 66 1.41 -0.34 19.32
N TRP A 67 0.09 -0.16 19.30
CA TRP A 67 -0.69 -0.06 20.53
C TRP A 67 -1.31 -1.38 20.99
N VAL A 68 -1.51 -2.37 20.13
CA VAL A 68 -2.14 -3.66 20.51
C VAL A 68 -1.31 -4.44 21.54
N PRO A 69 0.04 -4.55 21.42
CA PRO A 69 0.83 -5.20 22.45
C PRO A 69 0.70 -4.52 23.83
N VAL A 70 0.68 -3.19 23.85
CA VAL A 70 0.49 -2.38 25.06
C VAL A 70 -0.91 -2.55 25.63
N PHE A 71 -1.92 -2.63 24.76
CA PHE A 71 -3.31 -2.84 25.16
C PHE A 71 -3.52 -4.23 25.76
N LEU A 72 -2.98 -5.27 25.12
CA LEU A 72 -3.08 -6.65 25.58
C LEU A 72 -2.33 -6.86 26.90
N SER A 73 -1.16 -6.24 27.09
CA SER A 73 -0.43 -6.34 28.37
C SER A 73 -1.23 -5.69 29.51
N ARG A 74 -1.84 -4.52 29.27
CA ARG A 74 -2.77 -3.88 30.22
C ARG A 74 -4.03 -4.71 30.49
N ALA A 75 -4.58 -5.37 29.47
CA ALA A 75 -5.73 -6.27 29.64
C ALA A 75 -5.38 -7.49 30.50
N GLN A 76 -4.21 -8.10 30.30
CA GLN A 76 -3.79 -9.27 31.10
C GLN A 76 -3.55 -8.93 32.57
N LEU A 77 -3.07 -7.73 32.88
CA LEU A 77 -2.98 -7.21 34.25
C LEU A 77 -4.36 -7.07 34.90
N PHE A 78 -5.38 -6.69 34.14
CA PHE A 78 -6.75 -6.56 34.65
C PHE A 78 -7.39 -7.91 35.03
N HIS A 79 -6.96 -8.99 34.38
CA HIS A 79 -7.46 -10.35 34.65
C HIS A 79 -6.61 -11.12 35.68
N ASP A 80 -5.67 -10.47 36.37
CA ASP A 80 -4.70 -11.08 37.31
C ASP A 80 -3.89 -12.25 36.71
N LEU A 81 -3.81 -12.34 35.37
CA LEU A 81 -3.12 -13.43 34.66
C LEU A 81 -1.59 -13.26 34.67
N VAL A 82 -1.09 -12.06 34.99
CA VAL A 82 0.33 -11.70 35.03
C VAL A 82 0.55 -10.78 36.24
N PRO A 83 1.62 -10.98 37.05
CA PRO A 83 1.92 -10.09 38.18
C PRO A 83 2.24 -8.66 37.73
N PRO A 84 1.95 -7.63 38.55
CA PRO A 84 2.24 -6.23 38.23
C PRO A 84 3.74 -6.01 38.03
N CYS A 85 4.10 -5.39 36.91
CA CYS A 85 5.48 -5.10 36.51
C CYS A 85 6.16 -4.16 37.51
N LEU A 86 7.22 -4.64 38.18
CA LEU A 86 8.03 -3.86 39.13
C LEU A 86 9.25 -3.15 38.49
N GLN A 87 9.61 -3.48 37.24
CA GLN A 87 10.69 -2.82 36.47
C GLN A 87 10.43 -2.85 34.95
N GLU A 88 10.77 -1.76 34.25
CA GLU A 88 10.81 -1.70 32.78
C GLU A 88 12.17 -2.19 32.24
N PRO A 89 12.22 -2.90 31.09
CA PRO A 89 11.09 -3.33 30.27
C PRO A 89 10.46 -4.60 30.83
N CYS A 90 9.13 -4.60 30.91
CA CYS A 90 8.41 -5.78 31.34
C CYS A 90 8.46 -6.83 30.21
N ASN A 91 9.02 -8.01 30.49
CA ASN A 91 9.17 -9.08 29.50
C ASN A 91 7.82 -9.80 29.27
N SER A 92 6.89 -9.11 28.60
CA SER A 92 5.57 -9.67 28.28
C SER A 92 5.61 -10.42 26.95
N SER A 93 5.38 -11.74 26.98
CA SER A 93 5.25 -12.60 25.78
C SER A 93 4.15 -12.15 24.82
N THR A 94 3.30 -11.21 25.22
CA THR A 94 2.21 -10.59 24.47
C THR A 94 2.64 -10.04 23.11
N SER A 95 3.79 -9.35 23.04
CA SER A 95 4.32 -8.83 21.77
C SER A 95 4.74 -9.95 20.81
N LEU A 96 5.31 -11.04 21.34
CA LEU A 96 5.70 -12.21 20.54
C LEU A 96 4.47 -12.99 20.04
N ILE A 97 3.46 -13.16 20.90
CA ILE A 97 2.20 -13.83 20.54
C ILE A 97 1.48 -13.03 19.46
N PHE A 98 1.32 -11.71 19.67
CA PHE A 98 0.71 -10.82 18.69
C PHE A 98 1.47 -10.85 17.36
N GLY A 99 2.79 -10.65 17.38
CA GLY A 99 3.60 -10.71 16.16
C GLY A 99 3.51 -12.07 15.44
N GLY A 100 3.44 -13.18 16.19
CA GLY A 100 3.20 -14.50 15.61
C GLY A 100 1.84 -14.62 14.93
N ILE A 101 0.77 -14.10 15.55
CA ILE A 101 -0.56 -14.02 14.95
C ILE A 101 -0.51 -13.18 13.67
N THR A 102 0.07 -11.97 13.73
CA THR A 102 0.15 -11.04 12.59
C THR A 102 0.90 -11.64 11.40
N ILE A 103 1.98 -12.40 11.62
CA ILE A 103 2.70 -13.08 10.53
C ILE A 103 1.81 -14.14 9.87
N VAL A 104 1.16 -14.99 10.67
CA VAL A 104 0.32 -16.08 10.15
C VAL A 104 -0.91 -15.51 9.43
N THR A 105 -1.63 -14.57 10.05
CA THR A 105 -2.81 -13.93 9.46
C THR A 105 -2.44 -13.10 8.23
N GLY A 106 -1.27 -12.45 8.24
CA GLY A 106 -0.72 -11.71 7.11
C GLY A 106 -0.48 -12.59 5.89
N ILE A 107 0.27 -13.68 6.05
CA ILE A 107 0.58 -14.61 4.94
C ILE A 107 -0.70 -15.25 4.41
N VAL A 108 -1.53 -15.80 5.31
CA VAL A 108 -2.78 -16.46 4.91
C VAL A 108 -3.73 -15.46 4.25
N GLY A 109 -3.86 -14.26 4.81
CA GLY A 109 -4.69 -13.19 4.27
C GLY A 109 -4.29 -12.79 2.86
N VAL A 110 -3.01 -12.50 2.61
CA VAL A 110 -2.52 -12.10 1.28
C VAL A 110 -2.75 -13.20 0.24
N ILE A 111 -2.46 -14.46 0.58
CA ILE A 111 -2.66 -15.60 -0.33
C ILE A 111 -4.15 -15.78 -0.64
N THR A 112 -5.00 -15.75 0.39
CA THR A 112 -6.45 -15.88 0.23
C THR A 112 -7.02 -14.70 -0.57
N GLY A 113 -6.60 -13.47 -0.29
CA GLY A 113 -7.02 -12.27 -1.00
C GLY A 113 -6.70 -12.35 -2.50
N ALA A 114 -5.46 -12.69 -2.84
CA ALA A 114 -5.06 -12.89 -4.24
C ALA A 114 -5.82 -14.05 -4.91
N GLY A 115 -6.09 -15.15 -4.19
CA GLY A 115 -6.89 -16.27 -4.67
C GLY A 115 -8.33 -15.89 -4.98
N VAL A 116 -9.00 -15.25 -4.02
CA VAL A 116 -10.40 -14.79 -4.13
C VAL A 116 -10.54 -13.76 -5.24
N ALA A 117 -9.64 -12.76 -5.30
CA ALA A 117 -9.62 -11.76 -6.36
C ALA A 117 -9.50 -12.39 -7.75
N ARG A 118 -8.54 -13.30 -7.96
CA ARG A 118 -8.37 -14.00 -9.24
C ARG A 118 -9.61 -14.80 -9.67
N ARG A 119 -10.36 -15.39 -8.71
CA ARG A 119 -11.56 -16.16 -9.04
C ARG A 119 -12.76 -15.26 -9.29
N TYR A 120 -12.94 -14.22 -8.49
CA TYR A 120 -14.10 -13.34 -8.55
C TYR A 120 -14.02 -12.36 -9.74
N LYS A 121 -12.81 -11.92 -10.11
CA LYS A 121 -12.55 -11.12 -11.32
C LYS A 121 -13.06 -11.77 -12.62
N LYS A 122 -13.19 -13.12 -12.65
CA LYS A 122 -13.74 -13.84 -13.82
C LYS A 122 -15.23 -13.61 -14.03
N ILE A 123 -15.95 -13.15 -13.00
CA ILE A 123 -17.41 -13.01 -13.00
C ILE A 123 -17.79 -11.53 -12.93
N ASN A 124 -17.03 -10.73 -12.18
CA ASN A 124 -17.33 -9.32 -11.96
C ASN A 124 -16.07 -8.46 -12.19
N ALA A 125 -16.15 -7.47 -13.08
CA ALA A 125 -15.04 -6.57 -13.36
C ALA A 125 -14.70 -5.65 -12.17
N LYS A 126 -15.66 -5.41 -11.26
CA LYS A 126 -15.53 -4.63 -10.02
C LYS A 126 -15.05 -5.47 -8.82
N ALA A 127 -14.66 -6.72 -9.04
CA ALA A 127 -14.37 -7.67 -7.96
C ALA A 127 -13.34 -7.16 -6.95
N ASP A 128 -12.24 -6.56 -7.42
CA ASP A 128 -11.14 -6.11 -6.56
C ASP A 128 -11.57 -5.09 -5.50
N PRO A 129 -12.10 -3.90 -5.87
CA PRO A 129 -12.52 -2.93 -4.87
C PRO A 129 -13.70 -3.42 -4.01
N LEU A 130 -14.56 -4.31 -4.53
CA LEU A 130 -15.62 -4.92 -3.72
C LEU A 130 -15.06 -5.85 -2.63
N ILE A 131 -14.05 -6.65 -2.95
CA ILE A 131 -13.39 -7.51 -1.96
C ILE A 131 -12.71 -6.63 -0.90
N CYS A 132 -12.05 -5.54 -1.30
CA CYS A 132 -11.45 -4.60 -0.35
C CYS A 132 -12.49 -3.96 0.57
N ALA A 133 -13.65 -3.57 0.03
CA ALA A 133 -14.74 -3.01 0.83
C ALA A 133 -15.27 -4.03 1.85
N VAL A 134 -15.53 -5.27 1.42
CA VAL A 134 -15.98 -6.35 2.31
C VAL A 134 -14.92 -6.67 3.38
N GLY A 135 -13.65 -6.68 3.01
CA GLY A 135 -12.53 -6.84 3.92
C GLY A 135 -12.53 -5.81 5.04
N MET A 136 -12.55 -4.53 4.67
CA MET A 136 -12.58 -3.42 5.61
C MET A 136 -13.85 -3.42 6.49
N PHE A 137 -15.04 -3.65 5.89
CA PHE A 137 -16.29 -3.73 6.64
C PHE A 137 -16.38 -4.95 7.55
N SER A 138 -15.67 -6.04 7.24
CA SER A 138 -15.61 -7.23 8.11
C SER A 138 -14.57 -7.06 9.20
N SER A 139 -13.45 -6.40 8.91
CA SER A 139 -12.41 -6.13 9.90
C SER A 139 -12.89 -5.16 10.98
N ALA A 140 -13.60 -4.08 10.63
CA ALA A 140 -14.09 -3.08 11.57
C ALA A 140 -14.90 -3.67 12.77
N PRO A 141 -15.94 -4.51 12.57
CA PRO A 141 -16.66 -5.13 13.67
C PRO A 141 -15.80 -6.15 14.43
N CYS A 142 -14.87 -6.86 13.76
CA CYS A 142 -13.95 -7.77 14.45
C CYS A 142 -13.04 -7.00 15.41
N LEU A 143 -12.48 -5.87 14.97
CA LEU A 143 -11.67 -4.99 15.82
C LEU A 143 -12.50 -4.36 16.94
N TYR A 144 -13.72 -3.92 16.65
CA TYR A 144 -14.61 -3.41 17.70
C TYR A 144 -14.91 -4.48 18.77
N LEU A 145 -15.24 -5.71 18.34
CA LEU A 145 -15.50 -6.82 19.24
C LEU A 145 -14.25 -7.19 20.05
N SER A 146 -13.06 -7.21 19.46
CA SER A 146 -11.83 -7.50 20.21
C SER A 146 -11.61 -6.49 21.34
N ILE A 147 -11.87 -5.21 21.08
CA ILE A 147 -11.75 -4.13 22.07
C ILE A 147 -12.79 -4.30 23.19
N MET A 148 -14.04 -4.63 22.86
CA MET A 148 -15.12 -4.79 23.85
C MET A 148 -14.96 -6.07 24.68
N LEU A 149 -14.46 -7.15 24.10
CA LEU A 149 -14.24 -8.41 24.79
C LEU A 149 -12.93 -8.45 25.60
N ALA A 150 -12.05 -7.47 25.46
CA ALA A 150 -10.78 -7.40 26.19
C ALA A 150 -10.93 -7.54 27.70
N THR A 151 -11.99 -6.99 28.28
CA THR A 151 -12.27 -7.06 29.72
C THR A 151 -13.03 -8.33 30.13
N GLN A 152 -13.53 -9.13 29.19
CA GLN A 152 -14.29 -10.35 29.48
C GLN A 152 -13.49 -11.62 29.20
N SER A 153 -12.77 -11.67 28.09
CA SER A 153 -11.98 -12.83 27.69
C SER A 153 -10.80 -12.45 26.82
N ILE A 154 -9.59 -12.71 27.32
CA ILE A 154 -8.35 -12.48 26.58
C ILE A 154 -8.27 -13.40 25.34
N LEU A 155 -8.78 -14.64 25.43
CA LEU A 155 -8.78 -15.59 24.31
C LEU A 155 -9.68 -15.10 23.17
N ALA A 156 -10.89 -14.66 23.50
CA ALA A 156 -11.80 -14.11 22.49
C ALA A 156 -11.20 -12.88 21.81
N THR A 157 -10.50 -12.03 22.57
CA THR A 157 -9.79 -10.85 22.07
C THR A 157 -8.74 -11.24 21.01
N TYR A 158 -7.90 -12.24 21.30
CA TYR A 158 -6.92 -12.73 20.32
C TYR A 158 -7.57 -13.30 19.05
N ILE A 159 -8.67 -14.05 19.17
CA ILE A 159 -9.39 -14.60 18.02
C ILE A 159 -9.93 -13.48 17.12
N PHE A 160 -10.57 -12.46 17.71
CA PHE A 160 -11.12 -11.34 16.95
C PHE A 160 -10.03 -10.42 16.39
N ILE A 161 -8.89 -10.26 17.07
CA ILE A 161 -7.70 -9.59 16.51
C ILE A 161 -7.22 -10.36 15.28
N ALA A 162 -7.02 -11.67 15.39
CA ALA A 162 -6.54 -12.50 14.29
C ALA A 162 -7.48 -12.44 13.08
N LEU A 163 -8.79 -12.46 13.32
CA LEU A 163 -9.80 -12.33 12.28
C LEU A 163 -9.80 -10.93 11.65
N GLY A 164 -9.70 -9.88 12.46
CA GLY A 164 -9.59 -8.50 12.00
C GLY A 164 -8.34 -8.25 11.15
N GLU A 165 -7.19 -8.76 11.59
CA GLU A 165 -5.93 -8.71 10.85
C GLU A 165 -5.99 -9.50 9.55
N PHE A 166 -6.56 -10.71 9.56
CA PHE A 166 -6.77 -11.49 8.36
C PHE A 166 -7.62 -10.72 7.32
N PHE A 167 -8.70 -10.07 7.77
CA PHE A 167 -9.55 -9.22 6.93
C PHE A 167 -8.92 -7.89 6.54
N LEU A 168 -7.84 -7.46 7.18
CA LEU A 168 -7.02 -6.36 6.69
C LEU A 168 -6.02 -6.89 5.66
N ALA A 169 -5.42 -8.05 5.94
CA ALA A 169 -4.36 -8.65 5.17
C ALA A 169 -4.78 -9.07 3.76
N LEU A 170 -6.04 -9.48 3.56
CA LEU A 170 -6.53 -9.81 2.20
C LEU A 170 -6.42 -8.65 1.23
N ASN A 171 -6.46 -7.41 1.72
CA ASN A 171 -6.55 -6.24 0.88
C ASN A 171 -5.21 -5.89 0.23
N TRP A 172 -4.07 -6.20 0.86
CA TRP A 172 -2.74 -5.74 0.41
C TRP A 172 -2.40 -6.12 -1.04
N ALA A 173 -2.63 -7.38 -1.43
CA ALA A 173 -2.39 -7.80 -2.81
C ALA A 173 -3.37 -7.14 -3.79
N ILE A 174 -4.62 -6.96 -3.37
CA ILE A 174 -5.71 -6.49 -4.22
C ILE A 174 -5.55 -4.98 -4.49
N VAL A 175 -5.19 -4.19 -3.49
CA VAL A 175 -5.03 -2.74 -3.67
C VAL A 175 -3.83 -2.39 -4.55
N ALA A 176 -2.78 -3.21 -4.53
CA ALA A 176 -1.68 -3.11 -5.47
C ALA A 176 -2.19 -3.32 -6.90
N ASP A 177 -2.92 -4.41 -7.15
CA ASP A 177 -3.54 -4.68 -8.46
C ASP A 177 -4.42 -3.51 -8.93
N ILE A 178 -5.29 -2.97 -8.05
CA ILE A 178 -6.17 -1.83 -8.35
C ILE A 178 -5.37 -0.66 -8.92
N LEU A 179 -4.27 -0.27 -8.27
CA LEU A 179 -3.42 0.83 -8.73
C LEU A 179 -2.90 0.58 -10.14
N LEU A 180 -2.39 -0.62 -10.42
CA LEU A 180 -1.72 -0.89 -11.69
C LEU A 180 -2.65 -0.86 -12.89
N TYR A 181 -3.92 -1.26 -12.74
CA TYR A 181 -4.85 -1.27 -13.89
C TYR A 181 -5.70 0.00 -14.03
N VAL A 182 -5.82 0.84 -12.99
CA VAL A 182 -6.51 2.15 -13.09
C VAL A 182 -5.59 3.27 -13.55
N VAL A 183 -4.26 3.09 -13.47
CA VAL A 183 -3.27 4.09 -13.88
C VAL A 183 -2.54 3.65 -15.15
N ILE A 184 -2.33 4.58 -16.08
CA ILE A 184 -1.58 4.35 -17.31
C ILE A 184 -0.10 4.04 -16.98
N PRO A 185 0.55 3.07 -17.64
CA PRO A 185 1.92 2.64 -17.33
C PRO A 185 2.95 3.77 -17.23
N LYS A 186 2.85 4.81 -18.08
CA LYS A 186 3.75 5.98 -18.07
C LYS A 186 3.75 6.73 -16.73
N ARG A 187 2.66 6.68 -15.96
CA ARG A 187 2.47 7.41 -14.68
C ARG A 187 2.41 6.51 -13.46
N GLN A 188 2.49 5.20 -13.67
CA GLN A 188 2.31 4.20 -12.62
C GLN A 188 3.34 4.32 -11.50
N SER A 189 4.61 4.59 -11.84
CA SER A 189 5.67 4.81 -10.84
C SER A 189 5.36 5.98 -9.90
N THR A 190 4.93 7.12 -10.46
CA THR A 190 4.53 8.30 -9.68
C THR A 190 3.27 8.00 -8.84
N ALA A 191 2.31 7.26 -9.37
CA ALA A 191 1.11 6.86 -8.63
C ALA A 191 1.44 5.95 -7.43
N VAL A 192 2.28 4.92 -7.64
CA VAL A 192 2.78 4.05 -6.57
C VAL A 192 3.49 4.88 -5.49
N ALA A 193 4.40 5.77 -5.89
CA ALA A 193 5.15 6.60 -4.96
C ALA A 193 4.23 7.53 -4.14
N LEU A 194 3.27 8.19 -4.78
CA LEU A 194 2.30 9.06 -4.10
C LEU A 194 1.44 8.27 -3.11
N GLN A 195 0.95 7.11 -3.52
CA GLN A 195 0.09 6.28 -2.67
C GLN A 195 0.86 5.75 -1.45
N ILE A 196 2.08 5.26 -1.64
CA ILE A 196 2.97 4.84 -0.55
C ILE A 196 3.27 6.01 0.39
N PHE A 197 3.64 7.17 -0.16
CA PHE A 197 3.95 8.37 0.63
C PHE A 197 2.77 8.80 1.51
N MET A 198 1.56 8.90 0.92
CA MET A 198 0.36 9.28 1.67
C MET A 198 -0.02 8.23 2.71
N SER A 199 0.11 6.95 2.36
CA SER A 199 -0.21 5.83 3.27
C SER A 199 0.74 5.77 4.46
N HIS A 200 2.04 6.03 4.27
CA HIS A 200 2.98 6.09 5.38
C HIS A 200 2.79 7.36 6.21
N LEU A 201 2.70 8.52 5.58
CA LEU A 201 2.64 9.81 6.29
C LEU A 201 1.36 9.94 7.12
N LEU A 202 0.20 9.65 6.52
CA LEU A 202 -1.10 9.83 7.16
C LEU A 202 -1.64 8.55 7.79
N GLY A 203 -1.22 7.39 7.28
CA GLY A 203 -1.59 6.09 7.81
C GLY A 203 -0.59 5.61 8.85
N ASP A 204 0.38 4.79 8.46
CA ASP A 204 1.21 4.00 9.38
C ASP A 204 1.99 4.82 10.43
N ALA A 205 2.59 5.95 10.02
CA ALA A 205 3.39 6.78 10.91
C ALA A 205 2.53 7.78 11.70
N GLY A 206 1.46 8.29 11.09
CA GLY A 206 0.57 9.25 11.71
C GLY A 206 -0.36 8.62 12.75
N SER A 207 -0.84 7.40 12.49
CA SER A 207 -1.90 6.80 13.28
C SER A 207 -1.56 6.54 14.75
N PRO A 208 -0.35 6.08 15.13
CA PRO A 208 -0.07 5.84 16.53
C PRO A 208 0.01 7.15 17.32
N TYR A 209 0.49 8.22 16.70
CA TYR A 209 0.51 9.56 17.29
C TYR A 209 -0.91 10.09 17.51
N PHE A 210 -1.81 9.95 16.52
CA PHE A 210 -3.21 10.33 16.67
C PHE A 210 -3.93 9.54 17.78
N ILE A 211 -3.73 8.22 17.85
CA ILE A 211 -4.30 7.38 18.91
C ILE A 211 -3.76 7.77 20.29
N GLY A 212 -2.47 8.11 20.39
CA GLY A 212 -1.84 8.62 21.60
C GLY A 212 -2.49 9.91 22.10
N ILE A 213 -2.63 10.94 21.25
CA ILE A 213 -3.27 12.20 21.62
C ILE A 213 -4.69 11.98 22.15
N ILE A 214 -5.47 11.14 21.47
CA ILE A 214 -6.85 10.86 21.90
C ILE A 214 -6.85 10.10 23.23
N SER A 215 -5.93 9.14 23.40
CA SER A 215 -5.77 8.41 24.67
C SER A 215 -5.44 9.36 25.82
N ASP A 216 -4.49 10.28 25.62
CA ASP A 216 -4.07 11.23 26.66
C ASP A 216 -5.20 12.23 27.00
N ALA A 217 -5.91 12.72 25.98
CA ALA A 217 -7.06 13.60 26.17
C ALA A 217 -8.21 12.92 26.95
N LEU A 218 -8.44 11.63 26.71
CA LEU A 218 -9.42 10.83 27.44
C LEU A 218 -8.95 10.49 28.85
N GLN A 219 -7.66 10.24 29.05
CA GLN A 219 -7.07 9.94 30.36
C GLN A 219 -7.16 11.13 31.31
N THR A 220 -6.92 12.34 30.81
CA THR A 220 -7.04 13.59 31.59
C THR A 220 -8.46 13.76 32.19
N ARG A 221 -9.48 13.14 31.59
CA ARG A 221 -10.87 13.16 32.10
C ARG A 221 -11.16 12.11 33.18
N GLN A 222 -10.30 11.11 33.39
CA GLN A 222 -10.62 9.91 34.17
C GLN A 222 -9.85 9.74 35.50
N ASN A 223 -9.09 10.74 35.95
CA ASN A 223 -8.13 10.68 37.08
C ASN A 223 -7.03 9.62 36.87
N ASP A 224 -5.77 9.96 37.21
CA ASP A 224 -4.54 9.20 36.93
C ASP A 224 -4.50 7.82 37.61
N SER A 225 -5.27 6.88 37.08
CA SER A 225 -5.36 5.50 37.53
C SER A 225 -4.99 4.55 36.39
N HIS A 226 -4.36 3.41 36.73
CA HIS A 226 -4.03 2.37 35.74
C HIS A 226 -5.26 1.90 34.94
N LEU A 227 -6.45 1.91 35.57
CA LEU A 227 -7.71 1.59 34.91
C LEU A 227 -8.15 2.68 33.92
N GLY A 228 -7.92 3.96 34.26
CA GLY A 228 -8.17 5.09 33.35
C GLY A 228 -7.30 5.02 32.10
N ALA A 229 -6.01 4.69 32.25
CA ALA A 229 -5.08 4.52 31.13
C ALA A 229 -5.44 3.33 30.21
N PHE A 230 -6.04 2.26 30.75
CA PHE A 230 -6.56 1.17 29.93
C PHE A 230 -7.82 1.57 29.17
N ARG A 231 -8.79 2.21 29.85
CA ARG A 231 -10.05 2.64 29.25
C ARG A 231 -9.86 3.73 28.20
N SER A 232 -8.96 4.69 28.43
CA SER A 232 -8.65 5.74 27.47
C SER A 232 -8.14 5.14 26.15
N LEU A 233 -7.18 4.21 26.23
CA LEU A 233 -6.64 3.51 25.08
C LEU A 233 -7.70 2.63 24.40
N GLN A 234 -8.54 1.94 25.18
CA GLN A 234 -9.67 1.14 24.70
C GLN A 234 -10.63 1.99 23.85
N TYR A 235 -11.01 3.17 24.32
CA TYR A 235 -11.89 4.08 23.60
C TYR A 235 -11.22 4.71 22.37
N SER A 236 -9.91 5.04 22.45
CA SER A 236 -9.17 5.52 21.29
C SER A 236 -9.17 4.51 20.15
N PHE A 237 -9.09 3.21 20.43
CA PHE A 237 -9.14 2.19 19.38
C PHE A 237 -10.49 2.05 18.67
N ILE A 238 -11.59 2.56 19.23
CA ILE A 238 -12.88 2.62 18.52
C ILE A 238 -12.73 3.51 17.27
N LEU A 239 -11.85 4.50 17.30
CA LEU A 239 -11.52 5.30 16.12
C LEU A 239 -10.99 4.42 14.97
N CYS A 240 -10.19 3.39 15.26
CA CYS A 240 -9.70 2.48 14.23
C CYS A 240 -10.85 1.71 13.55
N ALA A 241 -11.86 1.29 14.31
CA ALA A 241 -13.05 0.65 13.73
C ALA A 241 -13.83 1.63 12.84
N PHE A 242 -14.00 2.88 13.28
CA PHE A 242 -14.66 3.92 12.48
C PHE A 242 -13.90 4.24 11.19
N ILE A 243 -12.58 4.43 11.27
CA ILE A 243 -11.71 4.64 10.10
C ILE A 243 -11.74 3.42 9.18
N GLY A 244 -11.82 2.21 9.73
CA GLY A 244 -12.01 0.98 8.97
C GLY A 244 -13.30 1.01 8.14
N VAL A 245 -14.42 1.42 8.72
CA VAL A 245 -15.70 1.58 8.00
C VAL A 245 -15.59 2.65 6.92
N LEU A 246 -14.96 3.80 7.20
CA LEU A 246 -14.72 4.83 6.19
C LEU A 246 -13.85 4.32 5.04
N GLY A 247 -12.79 3.55 5.33
CA GLY A 247 -11.95 2.91 4.33
C GLY A 247 -12.73 1.94 3.45
N GLY A 248 -13.63 1.13 4.04
CA GLY A 248 -14.55 0.28 3.29
C GLY A 248 -15.48 1.09 2.37
N GLY A 249 -15.98 2.23 2.84
CA GLY A 249 -16.75 3.18 2.05
C GLY A 249 -15.96 3.73 0.85
N PHE A 250 -14.69 4.12 1.05
CA PHE A 250 -13.83 4.58 -0.04
C PHE A 250 -13.59 3.50 -1.08
N PHE A 251 -13.36 2.23 -0.69
CA PHE A 251 -13.26 1.13 -1.66
C PHE A 251 -14.57 0.87 -2.40
N LEU A 252 -15.71 1.07 -1.76
CA LEU A 252 -17.01 0.95 -2.41
C LEU A 252 -17.22 2.08 -3.44
N LEU A 253 -16.78 3.30 -3.15
CA LEU A 253 -16.74 4.42 -4.11
C LEU A 253 -15.78 4.14 -5.27
N THR A 254 -14.63 3.51 -5.01
CA THR A 254 -13.74 3.01 -6.06
C THR A 254 -14.47 2.03 -6.96
N ALA A 255 -15.22 1.06 -6.41
CA ALA A 255 -15.97 0.08 -7.20
C ALA A 255 -16.98 0.73 -8.15
N LEU A 256 -17.52 1.89 -7.83
CA LEU A 256 -18.44 2.61 -8.71
C LEU A 256 -17.75 3.19 -9.96
N HIS A 257 -16.50 3.67 -9.82
CA HIS A 257 -15.77 4.38 -10.88
C HIS A 257 -14.73 3.51 -11.61
N VAL A 258 -14.39 2.34 -11.05
CA VAL A 258 -13.26 1.51 -11.50
C VAL A 258 -13.39 0.99 -12.93
N GLU A 259 -14.62 0.77 -13.41
CA GLU A 259 -14.84 0.32 -14.79
C GLU A 259 -14.53 1.45 -15.78
N GLU A 260 -15.06 2.64 -15.54
CA GLU A 260 -14.85 3.83 -16.37
C GLU A 260 -13.36 4.19 -16.44
N ASP A 261 -12.71 4.33 -15.29
CA ASP A 261 -11.28 4.71 -15.22
C ASP A 261 -10.37 3.63 -15.85
N ARG A 262 -10.75 2.36 -15.76
CA ARG A 262 -10.02 1.25 -16.39
C ARG A 262 -10.16 1.27 -17.90
N GLU A 263 -11.36 1.51 -18.42
CA GLU A 263 -11.59 1.62 -19.87
C GLU A 263 -10.82 2.80 -20.47
N GLU A 264 -10.85 3.96 -19.80
CA GLU A 264 -10.07 5.14 -20.20
C GLU A 264 -8.57 4.85 -20.24
N ALA A 265 -8.03 4.20 -19.19
CA ALA A 265 -6.63 3.81 -19.15
C ALA A 265 -6.26 2.85 -20.30
N GLN A 266 -7.12 1.87 -20.61
CA GLN A 266 -6.91 0.91 -21.69
C GLN A 266 -6.95 1.58 -23.08
N GLN A 267 -7.89 2.51 -23.31
CA GLN A 267 -7.99 3.25 -24.56
C GLN A 267 -6.74 4.12 -24.80
N LEU A 268 -6.26 4.79 -23.74
CA LEU A 268 -5.03 5.60 -23.82
C LEU A 268 -3.81 4.73 -24.12
N CYS A 269 -3.70 3.54 -23.51
CA CYS A 269 -2.63 2.59 -23.83
C CYS A 269 -2.66 2.15 -25.31
N ARG A 270 -3.84 1.77 -25.83
CA ARG A 270 -3.99 1.39 -27.25
C ARG A 270 -3.66 2.53 -28.20
N GLY A 271 -4.05 3.76 -27.86
CA GLY A 271 -3.73 4.96 -28.64
C GLY A 271 -2.23 5.23 -28.70
N ILE A 272 -1.51 5.02 -27.59
CA ILE A 272 -0.05 5.15 -27.53
C ILE A 272 0.63 4.07 -28.37
N GLU A 273 0.18 2.83 -28.26
CA GLU A 273 0.71 1.69 -29.02
C GLU A 273 0.52 1.91 -30.53
N ASN A 274 -0.69 2.27 -30.97
CA ASN A 274 -0.98 2.60 -32.38
C ASN A 274 -0.12 3.76 -32.90
N LYS A 275 0.08 4.81 -32.09
CA LYS A 275 0.95 5.93 -32.49
C LYS A 275 2.40 5.50 -32.64
N GLY A 276 2.88 4.60 -31.77
CA GLY A 276 4.20 4.00 -31.90
C GLY A 276 4.36 3.21 -33.19
N TYR A 277 3.35 2.41 -33.57
CA TYR A 277 3.34 1.70 -34.85
C TYR A 277 3.41 2.64 -36.05
N ILE A 278 2.57 3.67 -36.10
CA ILE A 278 2.54 4.65 -37.21
C ILE A 278 3.89 5.36 -37.32
N SER A 279 4.45 5.85 -36.20
CA SER A 279 5.76 6.53 -36.22
C SER A 279 6.90 5.62 -36.69
N ASN A 280 6.86 4.33 -36.33
CA ASN A 280 7.84 3.36 -36.81
C ASN A 280 7.67 3.04 -38.31
N GLU A 281 6.44 3.01 -38.82
CA GLU A 281 6.17 2.85 -40.27
C GLU A 281 6.63 4.07 -41.08
N ASP A 282 6.38 5.29 -40.57
CA ASP A 282 6.84 6.53 -41.20
C ASP A 282 8.38 6.60 -41.25
N GLU A 283 9.06 6.23 -40.15
CA GLU A 283 10.53 6.14 -40.13
C GLU A 283 11.08 5.08 -41.10
N LEU A 284 10.40 3.92 -41.22
CA LEU A 284 10.79 2.87 -42.16
C LEU A 284 10.61 3.31 -43.63
N GLN A 285 9.58 4.10 -43.93
CA GLN A 285 9.35 4.64 -45.26
C GLN A 285 10.35 5.73 -45.66
N ASP A 286 10.82 6.55 -44.71
CA ASP A 286 11.86 7.57 -44.97
C ASP A 286 13.27 6.97 -45.14
N GLU A 287 13.53 5.78 -44.59
CA GLU A 287 14.81 5.04 -44.76
C GLU A 287 14.88 4.24 -46.08
N LEU A 288 13.76 4.05 -46.78
CA LEU A 288 13.73 3.38 -48.09
C LEU A 288 14.20 4.34 -49.21
N PRO A 289 15.22 3.97 -50.02
CA PRO A 289 15.69 4.82 -51.10
C PRO A 289 14.54 5.07 -52.09
N LYS A 290 14.21 6.35 -52.29
CA LYS A 290 13.24 6.79 -53.29
C LYS A 290 13.75 6.35 -54.67
N ALA A 291 13.04 5.40 -55.28
CA ALA A 291 13.30 4.89 -56.63
C ALA A 291 13.01 5.94 -57.70
#